data_AF-V5H2D8-F1
#
_entry.id   AF-V5H2D8-F1
#
_cell.length_a   1.000
_cell.length_b   1.000
_cell.length_c   1.000
_cell.angle_alpha   90.00
_cell.angle_beta   90.00
_cell.angle_gamma   90.00
#
_symmetry.space_group_name_H-M   'P 1'
#
loop_
_entity.id
_entity.type
_entity.pdbx_description
1 polymer ?
#
loop_
_entity_poly.entity_id
_entity_poly.type
_entity_poly.pdbx_seq_one_letter_code
_entity_poly.pdbx_strand_id
1 'polypeptide(L)'
;VNSALSHYSQLNNDYILLSTAIIYILDNLGNHIKCRALLDSGSQSNFITESLCNKLGIKPKQLNMSVSGINQVASQISKKVRCSIKSTYNNFARELNFQ
;
A
#
# COMPACT_ATOMS: atom_id res chain seq x y z
N VAL A 1 -29.75 13.75 15.28
CA VAL A 1 -28.38 13.22 15.52
C VAL A 1 -28.22 11.92 14.74
N ASN A 2 -27.52 12.07 13.62
CA ASN A 2 -27.03 11.15 12.59
C ASN A 2 -27.63 9.74 12.50
N SER A 3 -28.57 9.63 11.56
CA SER A 3 -29.07 8.39 10.99
C SER A 3 -28.01 7.67 10.16
N ALA A 4 -27.57 6.51 10.63
CA ALA A 4 -26.99 5.48 9.77
C ALA A 4 -28.11 4.92 8.88
N LEU A 5 -28.36 5.58 7.73
CA LEU A 5 -29.27 5.08 6.70
C LEU A 5 -28.44 4.37 5.65
N SER A 6 -28.34 3.05 5.81
CA SER A 6 -28.07 2.10 4.73
C SER A 6 -29.20 2.22 3.69
N HIS A 7 -29.00 3.03 2.65
CA HIS A 7 -29.92 3.17 1.52
C HIS A 7 -29.32 2.47 0.30
N TYR A 8 -29.33 1.13 0.31
CA TYR A 8 -28.95 0.30 -0.83
C TYR A 8 -30.21 -0.10 -1.59
N SER A 9 -30.74 0.78 -2.43
CA SER A 9 -31.74 0.41 -3.43
C SER A 9 -31.96 1.49 -4.49
N GLN A 10 -30.94 1.85 -5.26
CA GLN A 10 -31.07 2.24 -6.66
C GLN A 10 -29.83 1.77 -7.40
N LEU A 11 -29.98 1.27 -8.63
CA LEU A 11 -28.94 0.67 -9.47
C LEU A 11 -27.88 1.70 -9.91
N ASN A 12 -27.10 2.23 -8.97
CA ASN A 12 -25.87 2.94 -9.25
C ASN A 12 -24.73 1.97 -8.98
N ASN A 13 -24.06 1.58 -10.04
CA ASN A 13 -22.76 0.91 -9.98
C ASN A 13 -21.74 1.91 -9.40
N ASP A 14 -21.84 2.21 -8.11
CA ASP A 14 -20.90 3.02 -7.34
C ASP A 14 -19.64 2.19 -7.12
N TYR A 15 -18.90 1.95 -8.22
CA TYR A 15 -17.57 1.39 -8.13
C TYR A 15 -16.72 2.39 -7.37
N ILE A 16 -16.37 2.07 -6.12
CA ILE A 16 -15.35 2.79 -5.38
C ILE A 16 -14.03 2.50 -6.08
N LEU A 17 -13.64 3.42 -6.98
CA LEU A 17 -12.35 3.36 -7.66
C LEU A 17 -11.25 3.76 -6.66
N LEU A 18 -10.31 2.85 -6.44
CA LEU A 18 -9.11 3.16 -5.68
C LEU A 18 -8.26 4.17 -6.46
N SER A 19 -7.84 5.23 -5.78
CA SER A 19 -6.97 6.25 -6.38
C SER A 19 -5.58 5.70 -6.62
N THR A 20 -4.89 6.19 -7.64
CA THR A 20 -3.47 5.85 -7.88
C THR A 20 -2.61 7.10 -7.86
N ALA A 21 -1.36 6.95 -7.44
CA ALA A 21 -0.38 8.03 -7.45
C ALA A 21 0.92 7.56 -8.07
N ILE A 22 1.60 8.47 -8.77
CA ILE A 22 3.00 8.27 -9.13
C ILE A 22 3.84 8.84 -8.00
N ILE A 23 4.73 8.03 -7.43
CA ILE A 23 5.61 8.40 -6.33
C ILE A 23 7.05 8.05 -6.66
N TYR A 24 7.99 8.63 -5.94
CA TYR A 24 9.37 8.14 -5.89
C TYR A 24 9.55 7.22 -4.69
N ILE A 25 10.30 6.13 -4.87
CA ILE A 25 10.81 5.27 -3.80
C ILE A 25 12.33 5.25 -3.90
N LEU A 26 13.01 5.37 -2.76
CA LEU A 26 14.46 5.29 -2.70
C LEU A 26 14.94 3.85 -2.88
N ASP A 27 15.88 3.61 -3.79
CA ASP A 27 16.57 2.32 -3.92
C ASP A 27 17.76 2.19 -2.94
N ASN A 28 18.39 1.02 -2.89
CA ASN A 28 19.55 0.75 -2.04
C ASN A 28 20.81 1.55 -2.45
N LEU A 29 20.81 2.22 -3.59
CA LEU A 29 21.91 3.07 -4.08
C LEU A 29 21.65 4.56 -3.83
N GLY A 30 20.50 4.92 -3.23
CA GLY A 30 20.11 6.31 -2.97
C GLY A 30 19.43 7.00 -4.16
N ASN A 31 19.05 6.28 -5.22
CA ASN A 31 18.32 6.84 -6.35
C ASN A 31 16.81 6.86 -6.11
N HIS A 32 16.14 7.87 -6.65
CA HIS A 32 14.69 7.97 -6.62
C HIS A 32 14.08 7.22 -7.82
N ILE A 33 13.46 6.08 -7.56
CA ILE A 33 12.79 5.26 -8.57
C ILE A 33 11.31 5.62 -8.63
N LYS A 34 10.82 6.00 -9.80
CA LYS A 34 9.40 6.30 -10.03
C LYS A 34 8.58 5.01 -10.07
N CYS A 35 7.49 4.94 -9.29
CA CYS A 35 6.55 3.82 -9.33
C CYS A 35 5.09 4.30 -9.20
N ARG A 36 4.15 3.41 -9.54
CA ARG A 36 2.71 3.63 -9.35
C ARG A 36 2.28 2.97 -8.03
N ALA A 37 1.67 3.75 -7.15
CA ALA A 37 1.07 3.29 -5.92
C ALA A 37 -0.46 3.27 -6.07
N LEU A 38 -1.09 2.26 -5.47
CA LEU A 38 -2.53 2.21 -5.23
C LEU A 38 -2.79 2.78 -3.84
N LEU A 39 -3.67 3.77 -3.73
CA LEU A 39 -4.02 4.43 -2.48
C LEU A 39 -5.29 3.78 -1.92
N ASP A 40 -5.12 3.01 -0.85
CA ASP A 40 -6.19 2.28 -0.21
C ASP A 40 -6.31 2.69 1.27
N SER A 41 -7.30 3.54 1.57
CA SER A 41 -7.62 3.96 2.94
C SER A 41 -8.37 2.88 3.74
N GLY A 42 -8.84 1.83 3.09
CA GLY A 42 -9.49 0.68 3.72
C GLY A 42 -8.51 -0.34 4.30
N SER A 43 -7.24 -0.27 3.92
CA SER A 43 -6.19 -1.15 4.40
C SER A 43 -5.49 -0.61 5.65
N GLN A 44 -5.16 -1.50 6.60
CA GLN A 44 -4.33 -1.19 7.78
C GLN A 44 -2.82 -1.33 7.49
N SER A 45 -2.47 -1.95 6.37
CA SER A 45 -1.12 -2.38 6.00
C SER A 45 -0.77 -1.87 4.61
N ASN A 46 0.53 -1.59 4.38
CA ASN A 46 1.03 -1.30 3.04
C ASN A 46 1.69 -2.54 2.46
N PHE A 47 1.55 -2.74 1.15
CA PHE A 47 2.13 -3.86 0.44
C PHE A 47 3.02 -3.38 -0.69
N ILE A 48 4.07 -4.14 -0.96
CA ILE A 48 4.98 -3.91 -2.08
C ILE A 48 5.20 -5.23 -2.79
N THR A 49 5.24 -5.19 -4.13
CA THR A 49 5.49 -6.40 -4.89
C THR A 49 6.93 -6.86 -4.70
N GLU A 50 7.16 -8.17 -4.63
CA GLU A 50 8.50 -8.74 -4.52
C GLU A 50 9.40 -8.31 -5.70
N SER A 51 8.83 -8.22 -6.90
CA SER A 51 9.51 -7.69 -8.08
C SER A 51 10.01 -6.25 -7.89
N LEU A 52 9.21 -5.36 -7.28
CA LEU A 52 9.64 -4.00 -7.00
C LEU A 52 10.71 -3.97 -5.89
N CYS A 53 10.58 -4.77 -4.83
CA CYS A 53 11.62 -4.92 -3.81
C CYS A 53 12.96 -5.35 -4.42
N ASN A 54 12.94 -6.37 -5.28
CA ASN A 54 14.13 -6.87 -5.98
C ASN A 54 14.74 -5.79 -6.88
N LYS A 55 13.91 -5.05 -7.62
CA LYS A 55 14.36 -3.94 -8.47
C LYS A 55 15.01 -2.81 -7.66
N LEU A 56 14.48 -2.51 -6.47
CA LEU A 56 15.06 -1.50 -5.57
C LEU A 56 16.33 -1.99 -4.87
N GLY A 57 16.66 -3.29 -4.96
CA GLY A 57 17.79 -3.90 -4.26
C GLY A 57 17.65 -3.89 -2.74
N ILE A 58 16.43 -3.76 -2.22
CA ILE A 58 16.16 -3.67 -0.78
C ILE A 58 16.07 -5.08 -0.20
N LYS A 59 16.83 -5.33 0.87
CA LYS A 59 16.79 -6.62 1.57
C LYS A 59 15.62 -6.66 2.55
N PRO A 60 14.62 -7.54 2.36
CA PRO A 60 13.55 -7.71 3.32
C PRO A 60 14.04 -8.34 4.62
N LYS A 61 13.47 -7.90 5.74
CA LYS A 61 13.60 -8.57 7.03
C LYS A 61 12.58 -9.70 7.10
N GLN A 62 13.01 -10.87 7.55
CA GLN A 62 12.13 -12.00 7.83
C GLN A 62 11.22 -11.68 9.02
N LEU A 63 9.94 -12.04 8.88
CA LEU A 63 8.90 -11.92 9.90
C LEU A 63 8.04 -13.18 9.88
N ASN A 64 7.30 -13.41 10.96
CA ASN A 64 6.20 -14.38 10.98
C ASN A 64 4.95 -13.64 11.44
N MET A 65 4.15 -13.12 10.49
CA MET A 65 2.89 -12.45 10.79
C MET A 65 1.79 -12.94 9.86
N SER A 66 0.54 -12.93 10.32
CA SER A 66 -0.63 -13.31 9.53
C SER A 66 -1.48 -12.08 9.24
N VAL A 67 -1.94 -11.93 8.00
CA VAL A 67 -2.95 -10.94 7.63
C VAL A 67 -4.22 -11.65 7.21
N SER A 68 -5.33 -11.29 7.83
CA SER A 68 -6.64 -11.88 7.54
C SER A 68 -7.49 -10.88 6.78
N GLY A 69 -8.07 -11.34 5.66
CA GLY A 69 -9.12 -10.59 4.99
C GLY A 69 -10.43 -10.59 5.78
N ILE A 70 -11.43 -9.85 5.29
CA ILE A 70 -12.78 -9.78 5.89
C ILE A 70 -13.40 -11.18 6.03
N ASN A 71 -13.11 -12.08 5.09
CA ASN A 71 -13.56 -13.47 5.11
C ASN A 71 -12.74 -14.39 6.04
N GLN A 72 -11.92 -13.84 6.94
CA GLN A 72 -11.04 -14.56 7.87
C GLN A 72 -10.01 -15.51 7.22
N VAL A 73 -9.87 -15.47 5.90
CA VAL A 73 -8.78 -16.16 5.21
C VAL A 73 -7.47 -15.46 5.56
N ALA A 74 -6.63 -16.18 6.29
CA ALA A 74 -5.32 -15.74 6.73
C ALA A 74 -4.26 -16.03 5.65
N SER A 75 -3.52 -14.99 5.26
CA SER A 75 -2.30 -15.09 4.45
C SER A 75 -1.08 -14.87 5.34
N GLN A 76 -0.12 -15.79 5.25
CA GLN A 76 1.14 -15.68 5.96
C GLN A 76 2.05 -14.68 5.26
N ILE A 77 2.52 -13.70 6.01
CA ILE A 77 3.49 -12.70 5.59
C ILE A 77 4.81 -13.04 6.26
N SER A 78 5.79 -13.38 5.42
CA SER A 78 7.12 -13.79 5.85
C SER A 78 8.16 -12.66 5.77
N LYS A 79 7.82 -11.53 5.15
CA LYS A 79 8.78 -10.47 4.80
C LYS A 79 8.24 -9.10 5.17
N LYS A 80 9.14 -8.18 5.48
CA LYS A 80 8.86 -6.74 5.58
C LYS A 80 10.03 -5.93 5.10
N VAL A 81 9.73 -4.84 4.43
CA VAL A 81 10.70 -3.81 4.06
C VAL A 81 10.28 -2.47 4.63
N ARG A 82 11.27 -1.60 4.78
CA ARG A 82 11.09 -0.21 5.18
C ARG A 82 11.66 0.63 4.05
N CYS A 83 10.82 1.45 3.44
CA CYS A 83 11.18 2.23 2.26
C CYS A 83 10.83 3.70 2.47
N SER A 84 11.66 4.59 1.95
CA SER A 84 11.34 6.02 1.88
C SER A 84 10.58 6.31 0.59
N ILE A 85 9.40 6.92 0.73
CA ILE A 85 8.58 7.40 -0.37
C ILE A 85 8.64 8.93 -0.44
N LYS A 86 8.54 9.48 -1.64
CA LYS A 86 8.49 10.92 -1.89
C LYS A 86 7.46 11.27 -2.94
N SER A 87 6.74 12.36 -2.70
CA SER A 87 5.81 12.95 -3.65
C SER A 87 6.54 13.43 -4.91
N THR A 88 5.90 13.29 -6.06
CA THR A 88 6.40 13.88 -7.31
C THR A 88 6.00 15.34 -7.48
N TYR A 89 5.12 15.87 -6.62
CA TYR A 89 4.50 17.20 -6.77
C TYR A 89 5.01 18.23 -5.77
N ASN A 90 5.46 17.78 -4.59
CA ASN A 90 5.92 18.66 -3.53
C ASN A 90 6.99 17.96 -2.68
N ASN A 91 7.43 18.63 -1.61
CA ASN A 91 8.48 18.12 -0.73
C ASN A 91 7.99 17.06 0.28
N PHE A 92 6.77 16.55 0.15
CA PHE A 92 6.29 15.48 1.02
C PHE A 92 7.14 14.21 0.84
N ALA A 93 7.65 13.70 1.95
CA ALA A 93 8.37 12.43 2.00
C ALA A 93 8.06 11.72 3.33
N ARG A 94 8.01 10.39 3.29
CA ARG A 94 7.74 9.55 4.46
C ARG A 94 8.47 8.22 4.34
N GLU A 95 8.93 7.71 5.48
CA GLU A 95 9.37 6.33 5.60
C GLU A 95 8.15 5.47 5.97
N LEU A 96 7.92 4.39 5.21
CA LEU A 96 6.80 3.48 5.40
C LEU A 96 7.28 2.04 5.51
N ASN A 97 6.51 1.24 6.24
CA ASN A 97 6.68 -0.19 6.34
C ASN A 97 5.77 -0.88 5.32
N PHE A 98 6.34 -1.77 4.51
CA PHE A 98 5.61 -2.62 3.58
C PHE A 98 5.79 -4.08 3.95
N GLN A 99 4.72 -4.85 3.83
CA GLN A 99 4.67 -6.29 4.08
C GLN A 99 4.62 -7.06 2.76
#